data_AF-A0A372ZJG2-F1
#
_entry.id   AF-A0A372ZJG2-F1
#
_cell.length_a   1.000
_cell.length_b   1.000
_cell.length_c   1.000
_cell.angle_alpha   90.00
_cell.angle_beta   90.00
_cell.angle_gamma   90.00
#
_symmetry.space_group_name_H-M   'P 1'
#
loop_
_entity.id
_entity.type
_entity.pdbx_description
1 polymer ?
#
loop_
_entity_poly.entity_id
_entity_poly.type
_entity_poly.pdbx_seq_one_letter_code
_entity_poly.pdbx_strand_id
1 'polypeptide(L)'
;MPELWLPGAEIHDLGDHAPTDQQYPPKAIAHITWDRNATAAAPQDWCSYEDLVGYFTGSGAGDAPHLVWDPFSGRTAQLFPADSRSKSLLSPSQSPTRTNRAGRVVIQIEAVFFPYCRYQGAVYPRLVDTPCAGWDRIHAWISSWGVPDIWPMGRPTDFSGHRDERTWEALGGWYAHAHVPYNDHTDPGSWPDLTAGPGSPGIPPQQQPVPPVTTARYQVSINGLPYGYGAQGYQVTVVGRALVAHGFGDHYRSGPGPNWTDADTENYADYQGSLGYAGQAADGVPGESSLRRLLGYLPGQRTVSVSHVVAAAETDPGAAQGHLTYGSEVAIVEQALADEGLLDQRWVDGSFGTRTVSAYAAWQRRCGYQAGAADGIPGQASLQQLGAAQGFAVTD
;
A
#
# COMPACT_ATOMS: atom_id res chain seq x y z
N MET A 1 -3.11 0.83 26.76
CA MET A 1 -3.65 -0.41 26.18
C MET A 1 -3.13 -0.51 24.77
N PRO A 2 -2.85 -1.71 24.24
CA PRO A 2 -2.46 -1.87 22.83
C PRO A 2 -3.57 -1.36 21.90
N GLU A 3 -3.18 -0.92 20.71
CA GLU A 3 -4.11 -0.42 19.69
C GLU A 3 -4.97 -1.56 19.14
N LEU A 4 -6.28 -1.37 19.07
CA LEU A 4 -7.23 -2.35 18.53
C LEU A 4 -6.98 -2.65 17.05
N TRP A 5 -6.40 -1.68 16.34
CA TRP A 5 -6.05 -1.75 14.95
C TRP A 5 -4.54 -1.64 14.76
N LEU A 6 -3.96 -2.51 13.93
CA LEU A 6 -2.55 -2.52 13.56
C LEU A 6 -2.20 -1.18 12.91
N PRO A 7 -1.26 -0.40 13.48
CA PRO A 7 -0.87 0.88 12.90
C PRO A 7 -0.39 0.73 11.46
N GLY A 8 -0.97 1.52 10.55
CA GLY A 8 -0.65 1.50 9.12
C GLY A 8 -1.28 0.34 8.34
N ALA A 9 -2.22 -0.42 8.91
CA ALA A 9 -3.03 -1.36 8.14
C ALA A 9 -4.18 -0.62 7.43
N GLU A 10 -4.59 -1.15 6.27
CA GLU A 10 -5.84 -0.78 5.64
C GLU A 10 -6.99 -1.32 6.49
N ILE A 11 -7.94 -0.47 6.88
CA ILE A 11 -9.05 -0.87 7.75
C ILE A 11 -10.27 -1.19 6.90
N HIS A 12 -10.69 -2.45 6.94
CA HIS A 12 -11.85 -3.00 6.23
C HIS A 12 -12.80 -3.67 7.23
N ASP A 13 -13.28 -2.89 8.21
CA ASP A 13 -14.09 -3.41 9.32
C ASP A 13 -15.39 -4.06 8.83
N LEU A 14 -15.53 -5.36 9.08
CA LEU A 14 -16.70 -6.16 8.67
C LEU A 14 -17.87 -6.09 9.66
N GLY A 15 -17.71 -5.43 10.82
CA GLY A 15 -18.70 -5.46 11.88
C GLY A 15 -18.85 -6.88 12.47
N ASP A 16 -20.06 -7.25 12.92
CA ASP A 16 -20.34 -8.55 13.59
C ASP A 16 -19.30 -8.90 14.69
N HIS A 17 -18.86 -7.87 15.41
CA HIS A 17 -17.90 -8.02 16.48
C HIS A 17 -18.49 -8.86 17.59
N ALA A 18 -17.66 -9.70 18.19
CA ALA A 18 -18.04 -10.38 19.41
C ALA A 18 -16.85 -10.62 20.30
N PRO A 19 -17.03 -10.49 21.62
CA PRO A 19 -15.94 -10.53 22.56
C PRO A 19 -15.24 -11.88 22.56
N THR A 20 -13.96 -11.82 22.88
CA THR A 20 -13.12 -12.96 23.20
C THR A 20 -13.26 -13.37 24.68
N ASP A 21 -12.96 -14.64 24.96
CA ASP A 21 -13.14 -15.26 26.27
C ASP A 21 -11.91 -14.99 27.16
N GLN A 22 -12.02 -13.92 27.94
CA GLN A 22 -10.92 -13.33 28.72
C GLN A 22 -10.27 -14.25 29.76
N GLN A 23 -10.92 -15.36 30.12
CA GLN A 23 -10.38 -16.36 31.04
C GLN A 23 -9.21 -17.16 30.46
N TYR A 24 -9.06 -17.19 29.13
CA TYR A 24 -8.02 -17.95 28.44
C TYR A 24 -6.81 -17.06 28.08
N PRO A 25 -5.59 -17.62 27.98
CA PRO A 25 -4.40 -16.85 27.64
C PRO A 25 -4.43 -16.34 26.18
N PRO A 26 -3.75 -15.22 25.87
CA PRO A 26 -3.77 -14.59 24.55
C PRO A 26 -3.04 -15.44 23.50
N LYS A 27 -3.56 -15.43 22.26
CA LYS A 27 -3.09 -16.27 21.16
C LYS A 27 -3.00 -15.49 19.85
N ALA A 28 -2.08 -15.94 19.00
CA ALA A 28 -2.04 -15.60 17.58
C ALA A 28 -2.04 -16.90 16.74
N ILE A 29 -2.74 -16.88 15.62
CA ILE A 29 -2.92 -18.04 14.75
C ILE A 29 -2.44 -17.69 13.35
N ALA A 30 -1.51 -18.51 12.88
CA ALA A 30 -0.88 -18.40 11.59
C ALA A 30 -1.64 -19.21 10.54
N HIS A 31 -2.06 -18.53 9.48
CA HIS A 31 -2.71 -19.09 8.31
C HIS A 31 -1.97 -18.73 7.01
N ILE A 32 -2.11 -19.57 6.00
CA ILE A 32 -1.84 -19.20 4.60
C ILE A 32 -3.09 -19.46 3.77
N THR A 33 -3.27 -18.66 2.71
CA THR A 33 -4.46 -18.72 1.86
C THR A 33 -4.70 -20.09 1.26
N TRP A 34 -3.62 -20.73 0.79
CA TRP A 34 -3.67 -22.05 0.15
C TRP A 34 -4.85 -22.22 -0.84
N ASP A 35 -5.17 -21.18 -1.59
CA ASP A 35 -6.23 -21.18 -2.60
C ASP A 35 -5.90 -22.10 -3.79
N ARG A 36 -4.61 -22.44 -3.96
CA ARG A 36 -4.10 -23.24 -5.07
C ARG A 36 -3.18 -24.37 -4.60
N ASN A 37 -3.36 -25.53 -5.22
CA ASN A 37 -2.49 -26.70 -5.02
C ASN A 37 -1.38 -26.73 -6.07
N ALA A 38 -0.39 -25.85 -5.91
CA ALA A 38 0.81 -25.85 -6.75
C ALA A 38 1.86 -26.85 -6.23
N THR A 39 2.77 -27.25 -7.11
CA THR A 39 3.86 -28.17 -6.78
C THR A 39 5.16 -27.68 -7.40
N ALA A 40 6.31 -28.21 -6.97
CA ALA A 40 7.59 -27.91 -7.59
C ALA A 40 7.60 -28.15 -9.11
N ALA A 41 6.88 -29.18 -9.58
CA ALA A 41 6.77 -29.52 -11.00
C ALA A 41 5.75 -28.66 -11.76
N ALA A 42 4.79 -28.06 -11.06
CA ALA A 42 3.74 -27.23 -11.62
C ALA A 42 3.45 -26.03 -10.70
N PRO A 43 4.35 -25.03 -10.66
CA PRO A 43 4.10 -23.82 -9.89
C PRO A 43 2.98 -23.01 -10.53
N GLN A 44 2.18 -22.34 -9.71
CA GLN A 44 1.06 -21.51 -10.16
C GLN A 44 1.27 -20.06 -9.76
N ASP A 45 0.74 -19.13 -10.54
CA ASP A 45 0.86 -17.71 -10.23
C ASP A 45 0.15 -17.36 -8.92
N TRP A 46 0.83 -16.55 -8.13
CA TRP A 46 0.36 -16.06 -6.85
C TRP A 46 -0.95 -15.28 -7.00
N CYS A 47 -1.88 -15.48 -6.06
CA CYS A 47 -3.12 -14.72 -5.97
C CYS A 47 -2.83 -13.35 -5.36
N SER A 48 -3.39 -12.27 -5.90
CA SER A 48 -3.05 -10.93 -5.43
C SER A 48 -3.60 -10.66 -4.03
N TYR A 49 -2.93 -9.75 -3.32
CA TYR A 49 -3.42 -9.22 -2.04
C TYR A 49 -4.82 -8.61 -2.19
N GLU A 50 -5.07 -7.87 -3.26
CA GLU A 50 -6.38 -7.27 -3.58
C GLU A 50 -7.47 -8.32 -3.75
N ASP A 51 -7.18 -9.41 -4.47
CA ASP A 51 -8.15 -10.49 -4.68
C ASP A 51 -8.59 -11.09 -3.35
N LEU A 52 -7.64 -11.31 -2.43
CA LEU A 52 -7.93 -11.90 -1.14
C LEU A 52 -8.65 -10.92 -0.19
N VAL A 53 -8.26 -9.64 -0.19
CA VAL A 53 -9.01 -8.61 0.55
C VAL A 53 -10.43 -8.48 -0.02
N GLY A 54 -10.58 -8.49 -1.35
CA GLY A 54 -11.88 -8.44 -2.02
C GLY A 54 -12.75 -9.66 -1.71
N TYR A 55 -12.16 -10.85 -1.61
CA TYR A 55 -12.87 -12.05 -1.20
C TYR A 55 -13.40 -11.93 0.24
N PHE A 56 -12.53 -11.60 1.21
CA PHE A 56 -12.94 -11.50 2.61
C PHE A 56 -13.84 -10.30 2.94
N THR A 57 -13.83 -9.25 2.11
CA THR A 57 -14.78 -8.13 2.22
C THR A 57 -16.10 -8.38 1.47
N GLY A 58 -16.16 -9.43 0.66
CA GLY A 58 -17.34 -9.84 -0.08
C GLY A 58 -17.85 -11.22 0.31
N SER A 59 -17.75 -12.18 -0.62
CA SER A 59 -18.34 -13.51 -0.46
C SER A 59 -17.70 -14.37 0.65
N GLY A 60 -16.46 -14.07 1.03
CA GLY A 60 -15.70 -14.73 2.10
C GLY A 60 -15.83 -14.09 3.47
N ALA A 61 -16.67 -13.07 3.66
CA ALA A 61 -16.81 -12.37 4.95
C ALA A 61 -17.24 -13.28 6.12
N GLY A 62 -17.82 -14.46 5.81
CA GLY A 62 -18.16 -15.49 6.78
C GLY A 62 -16.96 -16.22 7.38
N ASP A 63 -15.80 -16.15 6.74
CA ASP A 63 -14.58 -16.92 7.06
C ASP A 63 -13.35 -16.00 7.26
N ALA A 64 -13.57 -14.68 7.38
CA ALA A 64 -12.52 -13.68 7.38
C ALA A 64 -11.62 -13.69 8.64
N PRO A 65 -10.30 -13.46 8.48
CA PRO A 65 -9.31 -13.40 9.56
C PRO A 65 -9.32 -12.03 10.24
N HIS A 66 -8.48 -11.83 11.25
CA HIS A 66 -8.20 -10.46 11.72
C HIS A 66 -7.38 -9.70 10.70
N LEU A 67 -6.29 -10.31 10.22
CA LEU A 67 -5.36 -9.70 9.29
C LEU A 67 -5.27 -10.48 7.99
N VAL A 68 -5.25 -9.78 6.87
CA VAL A 68 -4.74 -10.27 5.58
C VAL A 68 -3.38 -9.62 5.36
N TRP A 69 -2.35 -10.41 5.16
CA TRP A 69 -0.96 -9.96 5.06
C TRP A 69 -0.34 -10.39 3.73
N ASP A 70 0.15 -9.43 2.95
CA ASP A 70 0.98 -9.69 1.78
C ASP A 70 2.44 -9.90 2.22
N PRO A 71 2.99 -11.13 2.16
CA PRO A 71 4.35 -11.39 2.58
C PRO A 71 5.40 -10.86 1.58
N PHE A 72 4.99 -10.45 0.38
CA PHE A 72 5.86 -9.88 -0.64
C PHE A 72 5.97 -8.36 -0.55
N SER A 73 4.91 -7.63 -0.18
CA SER A 73 4.95 -6.15 -0.07
C SER A 73 4.86 -5.60 1.36
N GLY A 74 4.44 -6.43 2.32
CA GLY A 74 4.21 -6.02 3.70
C GLY A 74 2.92 -5.23 3.93
N ARG A 75 2.08 -5.11 2.90
CA ARG A 75 0.71 -4.58 3.03
C ARG A 75 -0.12 -5.48 3.92
N THR A 76 -1.00 -4.83 4.68
CA THR A 76 -1.87 -5.51 5.64
C THR A 76 -3.24 -4.87 5.62
N ALA A 77 -4.28 -5.67 5.48
CA ALA A 77 -5.65 -5.28 5.75
C ALA A 77 -6.07 -5.86 7.10
N GLN A 78 -6.86 -5.12 7.86
CA GLN A 78 -7.47 -5.59 9.09
C GLN A 78 -8.99 -5.54 9.02
N LEU A 79 -9.64 -6.65 9.34
CA LEU A 79 -11.08 -6.85 9.14
C LEU A 79 -11.87 -6.92 10.45
N PHE A 80 -11.20 -7.18 11.57
CA PHE A 80 -11.79 -7.16 12.91
C PHE A 80 -10.82 -6.53 13.92
N PRO A 81 -11.30 -5.83 14.96
CA PRO A 81 -10.46 -5.35 16.04
C PRO A 81 -9.89 -6.52 16.85
N ALA A 82 -8.71 -6.34 17.44
CA ALA A 82 -7.99 -7.40 18.14
C ALA A 82 -8.74 -8.06 19.31
N ASP A 83 -9.66 -7.33 19.96
CA ASP A 83 -10.46 -7.80 21.09
C ASP A 83 -11.75 -8.55 20.68
N SER A 84 -12.05 -8.59 19.38
CA SER A 84 -13.13 -9.39 18.81
C SER A 84 -12.63 -10.76 18.36
N ARG A 85 -13.55 -11.75 18.28
CA ARG A 85 -13.34 -12.94 17.45
C ARG A 85 -13.15 -12.52 15.98
N SER A 86 -12.45 -13.34 15.21
CA SER A 86 -12.62 -13.43 13.75
C SER A 86 -13.15 -14.82 13.38
N LYS A 87 -13.18 -15.16 12.09
CA LYS A 87 -14.02 -16.24 11.57
C LYS A 87 -13.26 -17.33 10.80
N SER A 88 -11.94 -17.21 10.64
CA SER A 88 -11.11 -18.21 9.92
C SER A 88 -10.90 -19.52 10.67
N LEU A 89 -11.29 -19.58 11.95
CA LEU A 89 -11.33 -20.81 12.74
C LEU A 89 -12.75 -21.33 12.90
N LEU A 90 -12.93 -22.62 12.60
CA LEU A 90 -14.14 -23.34 12.92
C LEU A 90 -14.27 -23.45 14.44
N SER A 91 -15.40 -22.97 14.97
CA SER A 91 -15.81 -23.16 16.37
C SER A 91 -17.14 -23.91 16.41
N PRO A 92 -17.14 -25.24 16.20
CA PRO A 92 -18.37 -26.01 16.12
C PRO A 92 -19.12 -26.00 17.45
N SER A 93 -20.45 -26.08 17.42
CA SER A 93 -21.31 -26.02 18.62
C SER A 93 -21.05 -27.12 19.65
N GLN A 94 -20.41 -28.21 19.21
CA GLN A 94 -20.00 -29.34 20.05
C GLN A 94 -18.60 -29.14 20.65
N SER A 95 -17.86 -28.13 20.20
CA SER A 95 -16.54 -27.80 20.76
C SER A 95 -16.72 -27.11 22.10
N PRO A 96 -16.26 -27.71 23.21
CA PRO A 96 -16.22 -27.00 24.49
C PRO A 96 -15.23 -25.82 24.41
N THR A 97 -14.20 -25.95 23.59
CA THR A 97 -13.21 -24.91 23.31
C THR A 97 -13.66 -24.02 22.14
N ARG A 98 -14.12 -22.80 22.41
CA ARG A 98 -14.54 -21.84 21.38
C ARG A 98 -13.32 -21.28 20.64
N THR A 99 -12.69 -22.09 19.81
CA THR A 99 -11.35 -21.91 19.23
C THR A 99 -11.12 -20.54 18.58
N ASN A 100 -12.12 -19.93 17.96
CA ASN A 100 -11.97 -18.60 17.35
C ASN A 100 -11.97 -17.42 18.35
N ARG A 101 -12.14 -17.70 19.65
CA ARG A 101 -12.27 -16.67 20.69
C ARG A 101 -11.81 -17.09 22.09
N ALA A 102 -11.34 -18.32 22.29
CA ALA A 102 -10.80 -18.82 23.55
C ALA A 102 -9.39 -18.25 23.88
N GLY A 103 -9.34 -16.95 24.17
CA GLY A 103 -8.14 -16.20 24.58
C GLY A 103 -8.48 -14.76 24.94
N ARG A 104 -7.65 -14.06 25.73
CA ARG A 104 -7.76 -12.59 25.91
C ARG A 104 -7.75 -11.83 24.58
N VAL A 105 -7.00 -12.37 23.62
CA VAL A 105 -7.12 -12.14 22.18
C VAL A 105 -6.89 -13.46 21.46
N VAL A 106 -7.41 -13.60 20.24
CA VAL A 106 -7.22 -14.78 19.37
C VAL A 106 -7.00 -14.26 17.94
N ILE A 107 -5.87 -13.60 17.71
CA ILE A 107 -5.58 -12.87 16.47
C ILE A 107 -5.25 -13.87 15.36
N GLN A 108 -6.05 -13.91 14.29
CA GLN A 108 -5.84 -14.80 13.13
C GLN A 108 -5.23 -13.99 11.98
N ILE A 109 -4.09 -14.45 11.45
CA ILE A 109 -3.36 -13.81 10.36
C ILE A 109 -3.35 -14.72 9.14
N GLU A 110 -3.92 -14.23 8.05
CA GLU A 110 -3.92 -14.87 6.75
C GLU A 110 -2.79 -14.29 5.89
N ALA A 111 -1.70 -15.04 5.74
CA ALA A 111 -0.67 -14.66 4.78
C ALA A 111 -1.13 -15.03 3.37
N VAL A 112 -1.12 -14.05 2.46
CA VAL A 112 -1.46 -14.24 1.05
C VAL A 112 -0.37 -15.08 0.41
N PHE A 113 -0.52 -16.39 0.47
CA PHE A 113 0.52 -17.35 0.07
C PHE A 113 -0.07 -18.75 -0.13
N PHE A 114 0.54 -19.51 -1.03
CA PHE A 114 0.38 -20.95 -1.12
C PHE A 114 1.71 -21.58 -1.54
N PRO A 115 2.02 -22.82 -1.14
CA PRO A 115 3.30 -23.46 -1.46
C PRO A 115 3.52 -23.55 -2.96
N TYR A 116 4.72 -23.20 -3.41
CA TYR A 116 5.10 -23.14 -4.84
C TYR A 116 4.32 -22.08 -5.64
N CYS A 117 3.87 -21.00 -5.00
CA CYS A 117 3.38 -19.84 -5.73
C CYS A 117 4.51 -19.18 -6.54
N ARG A 118 4.15 -18.68 -7.71
CA ARG A 118 5.03 -17.91 -8.59
C ARG A 118 4.70 -16.43 -8.42
N TYR A 119 5.67 -15.66 -7.95
CA TYR A 119 5.58 -14.22 -7.79
C TYR A 119 6.75 -13.56 -8.53
N GLN A 120 6.43 -12.65 -9.46
CA GLN A 120 7.41 -11.97 -10.32
C GLN A 120 8.42 -12.92 -11.01
N GLY A 121 7.95 -14.09 -11.43
CA GLY A 121 8.76 -15.10 -12.13
C GLY A 121 9.59 -16.03 -11.22
N ALA A 122 9.71 -15.72 -9.93
CA ALA A 122 10.32 -16.60 -8.94
C ALA A 122 9.28 -17.54 -8.30
N VAL A 123 9.69 -18.75 -7.95
CA VAL A 123 8.83 -19.76 -7.31
C VAL A 123 9.24 -19.90 -5.85
N TYR A 124 8.26 -19.84 -4.95
CA TYR A 124 8.48 -19.85 -3.50
C TYR A 124 7.89 -21.12 -2.90
N PRO A 125 8.71 -22.12 -2.51
CA PRO A 125 8.20 -23.36 -1.93
C PRO A 125 7.49 -23.16 -0.58
N ARG A 126 7.96 -22.22 0.23
CA ARG A 126 7.45 -21.96 1.59
C ARG A 126 7.26 -20.47 1.83
N LEU A 127 6.39 -20.12 2.79
CA LEU A 127 6.14 -18.74 3.18
C LEU A 127 7.43 -18.05 3.64
N VAL A 128 8.25 -18.74 4.43
CA VAL A 128 9.54 -18.22 4.91
C VAL A 128 10.59 -18.00 3.83
N ASP A 129 10.34 -18.49 2.61
CA ASP A 129 11.21 -18.22 1.46
C ASP A 129 10.84 -16.88 0.78
N THR A 130 9.68 -16.30 1.11
CA THR A 130 9.29 -14.94 0.70
C THR A 130 10.07 -13.88 1.51
N PRO A 131 10.03 -12.60 1.11
CA PRO A 131 10.63 -11.52 1.89
C PRO A 131 10.11 -11.42 3.33
N CYS A 132 8.91 -11.97 3.62
CA CYS A 132 8.21 -11.77 4.88
C CYS A 132 8.10 -10.28 5.24
N ALA A 133 7.83 -9.45 4.23
CA ALA A 133 7.81 -8.00 4.36
C ALA A 133 6.78 -7.54 5.41
N GLY A 134 7.11 -6.52 6.19
CA GLY A 134 6.22 -5.98 7.24
C GLY A 134 5.96 -6.90 8.44
N TRP A 135 6.63 -8.05 8.51
CA TRP A 135 6.48 -9.01 9.61
C TRP A 135 6.84 -8.42 10.98
N ASP A 136 7.89 -7.62 11.07
CA ASP A 136 8.34 -6.94 12.29
C ASP A 136 7.23 -6.09 12.92
N ARG A 137 6.47 -5.36 12.09
CA ARG A 137 5.35 -4.53 12.51
C ARG A 137 4.17 -5.38 13.02
N ILE A 138 3.82 -6.44 12.29
CA ILE A 138 2.73 -7.37 12.67
C ILE A 138 3.08 -8.06 14.00
N HIS A 139 4.30 -8.57 14.10
CA HIS A 139 4.82 -9.24 15.29
C HIS A 139 4.82 -8.31 16.50
N ALA A 140 5.37 -7.10 16.37
CA ALA A 140 5.40 -6.12 17.46
C ALA A 140 3.99 -5.75 17.96
N TRP A 141 3.02 -5.61 17.06
CA TRP A 141 1.63 -5.35 17.43
C TRP A 141 1.01 -6.53 18.19
N ILE A 142 1.22 -7.77 17.74
CA ILE A 142 0.73 -8.97 18.42
C ILE A 142 1.38 -9.15 19.80
N SER A 143 2.70 -8.92 19.92
CA SER A 143 3.40 -8.93 21.20
C SER A 143 2.84 -7.87 22.17
N SER A 144 2.38 -6.71 21.65
CA SER A 144 1.76 -5.67 22.48
C SER A 144 0.44 -6.10 23.14
N TRP A 145 -0.24 -7.12 22.57
CA TRP A 145 -1.41 -7.78 23.15
C TRP A 145 -1.07 -8.87 24.18
N GLY A 146 0.22 -9.04 24.49
CA GLY A 146 0.72 -9.98 25.47
C GLY A 146 0.74 -11.43 24.99
N VAL A 147 0.70 -11.67 23.67
CA VAL A 147 0.90 -12.99 23.08
C VAL A 147 2.39 -13.39 23.24
N PRO A 148 2.72 -14.47 23.95
CA PRO A 148 4.11 -14.90 24.13
C PRO A 148 4.75 -15.44 22.85
N ASP A 149 6.05 -15.19 22.65
CA ASP A 149 6.82 -15.69 21.50
C ASP A 149 7.29 -17.15 21.68
N ILE A 150 6.31 -18.03 21.86
CA ILE A 150 6.50 -19.47 21.93
C ILE A 150 5.47 -20.15 21.05
N TRP A 151 5.79 -21.37 20.61
CA TRP A 151 4.86 -22.26 19.93
C TRP A 151 4.54 -23.44 20.85
N PRO A 152 3.45 -23.38 21.64
CA PRO A 152 3.16 -24.42 22.63
C PRO A 152 3.00 -25.83 22.04
N MET A 153 2.62 -25.92 20.77
CA MET A 153 2.47 -27.19 20.02
C MET A 153 3.56 -27.40 18.96
N GLY A 154 4.69 -26.71 19.09
CA GLY A 154 5.80 -26.77 18.14
C GLY A 154 5.69 -25.73 17.02
N ARG A 155 6.84 -25.30 16.49
CA ARG A 155 6.88 -24.38 15.34
C ARG A 155 6.46 -25.14 14.07
N PRO A 156 5.61 -24.57 13.20
CA PRO A 156 5.25 -25.23 11.94
C PRO A 156 6.49 -25.34 11.05
N THR A 157 6.86 -26.57 10.72
CA THR A 157 7.94 -26.90 9.76
C THR A 157 7.46 -27.78 8.61
N ASP A 158 6.22 -28.25 8.68
CA ASP A 158 5.50 -29.02 7.68
C ASP A 158 3.98 -28.86 7.89
N PHE A 159 3.19 -29.55 7.07
CA PHE A 159 1.73 -29.51 7.09
C PHE A 159 1.12 -30.65 7.93
N SER A 160 1.77 -31.03 9.03
CA SER A 160 1.26 -32.06 9.96
C SER A 160 0.37 -31.43 11.04
N GLY A 161 -0.76 -32.07 11.33
CA GLY A 161 -1.64 -31.64 12.42
C GLY A 161 -1.13 -32.11 13.79
N HIS A 162 -0.96 -31.18 14.73
CA HIS A 162 -0.59 -31.45 16.12
C HIS A 162 -1.53 -30.72 17.07
N ARG A 163 -2.62 -31.39 17.47
CA ARG A 163 -3.73 -30.75 18.19
C ARG A 163 -3.87 -31.32 19.59
N ASP A 164 -3.80 -30.45 20.60
CA ASP A 164 -4.00 -30.81 22.01
C ASP A 164 -4.87 -29.77 22.73
N GLU A 165 -6.12 -30.12 23.01
CA GLU A 165 -7.10 -29.19 23.56
C GLU A 165 -6.66 -28.60 24.92
N ARG A 166 -6.04 -29.41 25.77
CA ARG A 166 -5.58 -28.97 27.09
C ARG A 166 -4.49 -27.91 26.99
N THR A 167 -3.54 -28.11 26.08
CA THR A 167 -2.46 -27.15 25.79
C THR A 167 -3.04 -25.85 25.24
N TRP A 168 -4.01 -25.95 24.32
CA TRP A 168 -4.71 -24.77 23.77
C TRP A 168 -5.38 -23.93 24.87
N GLU A 169 -6.10 -24.57 25.79
CA GLU A 169 -6.77 -23.85 26.88
C GLU A 169 -5.77 -23.24 27.88
N ALA A 170 -4.67 -23.95 28.19
CA ALA A 170 -3.77 -23.57 29.26
C ALA A 170 -2.67 -22.57 28.85
N LEU A 171 -2.23 -22.57 27.59
CA LEU A 171 -1.04 -21.84 27.16
C LEU A 171 -1.34 -20.77 26.11
N GLY A 172 -0.81 -19.57 26.33
CA GLY A 172 -0.78 -18.50 25.34
C GLY A 172 0.42 -18.66 24.42
N GLY A 173 0.30 -18.12 23.22
CA GLY A 173 1.40 -18.10 22.26
C GLY A 173 0.91 -18.19 20.82
N TRP A 174 1.83 -18.57 19.95
CA TRP A 174 1.58 -18.77 18.53
C TRP A 174 1.14 -20.21 18.24
N TYR A 175 0.14 -20.34 17.38
CA TYR A 175 -0.40 -21.61 16.92
C TYR A 175 -0.54 -21.58 15.39
N ALA A 176 -0.28 -22.72 14.74
CA ALA A 176 -0.64 -22.91 13.35
C ALA A 176 -2.12 -23.28 13.28
N HIS A 177 -2.80 -23.10 12.15
CA HIS A 177 -4.14 -23.70 11.97
C HIS A 177 -4.09 -25.22 12.21
N ALA A 178 -2.98 -25.86 11.81
CA ALA A 178 -2.66 -27.26 12.11
C ALA A 178 -2.71 -27.65 13.61
N HIS A 179 -2.59 -26.68 14.52
CA HIS A 179 -2.60 -26.89 15.97
C HIS A 179 -3.96 -26.67 16.61
N VAL A 180 -4.91 -26.08 15.88
CA VAL A 180 -6.20 -25.69 16.44
C VAL A 180 -7.10 -26.93 16.63
N PRO A 181 -7.58 -27.22 17.86
CA PRO A 181 -8.51 -28.32 18.11
C PRO A 181 -9.78 -28.20 17.23
N TYR A 182 -10.37 -29.34 16.87
CA TYR A 182 -11.62 -29.41 16.08
C TYR A 182 -11.59 -28.78 14.67
N ASN A 183 -10.43 -28.30 14.23
CA ASN A 183 -10.19 -27.88 12.86
C ASN A 183 -9.43 -29.01 12.13
N ASP A 184 -9.51 -29.07 10.81
CA ASP A 184 -8.88 -30.12 9.98
C ASP A 184 -7.78 -29.58 9.07
N HIS A 185 -7.74 -28.27 8.84
CA HIS A 185 -6.69 -27.54 8.13
C HIS A 185 -5.29 -27.73 8.74
N THR A 186 -4.25 -27.70 7.90
CA THR A 186 -2.86 -28.04 8.28
C THR A 186 -1.80 -27.00 7.89
N ASP A 187 -2.22 -25.82 7.42
CA ASP A 187 -1.38 -24.64 7.24
C ASP A 187 -0.75 -24.14 8.56
N PRO A 188 0.36 -23.36 8.51
CA PRO A 188 0.98 -22.72 7.33
C PRO A 188 2.17 -23.47 6.72
N GLY A 189 2.60 -24.61 7.29
CA GLY A 189 3.80 -25.34 6.85
C GLY A 189 5.13 -24.67 7.19
N SER A 190 5.15 -23.35 7.32
CA SER A 190 6.29 -22.55 7.76
C SER A 190 5.80 -21.18 8.26
N TRP A 191 6.52 -20.56 9.18
CA TRP A 191 6.21 -19.20 9.65
C TRP A 191 7.49 -18.42 9.96
N PRO A 192 7.51 -17.08 9.77
CA PRO A 192 8.63 -16.24 10.14
C PRO A 192 9.11 -16.43 11.57
N ASP A 193 10.37 -16.10 11.84
CA ASP A 193 10.91 -16.21 13.19
C ASP A 193 10.29 -15.16 14.13
N LEU A 194 9.91 -15.60 15.33
CA LEU A 194 9.36 -14.73 16.37
C LEU A 194 10.47 -13.94 17.10
N THR A 195 11.72 -14.33 16.93
CA THR A 195 12.88 -13.67 17.58
C THR A 195 13.53 -12.59 16.72
N ALA A 196 13.05 -12.37 15.50
CA ALA A 196 13.52 -11.32 14.62
C ALA A 196 13.04 -9.95 15.15
N GLY A 197 13.80 -9.35 16.06
CA GLY A 197 13.56 -7.97 16.49
C GLY A 197 13.80 -6.97 15.34
N PRO A 198 13.34 -5.70 15.47
CA PRO A 198 13.59 -4.68 14.47
C PRO A 198 15.11 -4.50 14.29
N GLY A 199 15.63 -4.91 13.13
CA GLY A 199 17.00 -4.64 12.70
C GLY A 199 18.08 -5.69 12.98
N SER A 200 17.79 -7.00 13.08
CA SER A 200 18.85 -8.02 13.03
C SER A 200 18.82 -8.84 11.73
N PRO A 201 19.92 -8.87 10.95
CA PRO A 201 19.98 -9.61 9.70
C PRO A 201 20.09 -11.11 9.99
N GLY A 202 19.09 -11.87 9.54
CA GLY A 202 19.19 -13.32 9.48
C GLY A 202 20.33 -13.73 8.54
N ILE A 203 21.21 -14.62 9.03
CA ILE A 203 22.31 -15.18 8.25
C ILE A 203 21.73 -15.92 7.02
N PRO A 204 22.18 -15.64 5.78
CA PRO A 204 21.70 -16.34 4.59
C PRO A 204 22.21 -17.79 4.56
N PRO A 205 21.41 -18.77 4.12
CA PRO A 205 21.96 -20.02 3.63
C PRO A 205 22.84 -19.77 2.39
N GLN A 206 23.85 -20.62 2.23
CA GLN A 206 24.92 -20.49 1.24
C GLN A 206 24.47 -20.19 -0.20
N GLN A 207 25.25 -19.30 -0.81
CA GLN A 207 25.15 -18.75 -2.16
C GLN A 207 24.87 -19.81 -3.24
N GLN A 208 23.66 -19.78 -3.78
CA GLN A 208 23.48 -19.85 -5.23
C GLN A 208 23.48 -18.41 -5.76
N PRO A 209 24.05 -18.12 -6.94
CA PRO A 209 24.25 -16.75 -7.40
C PRO A 209 22.95 -15.97 -7.36
N VAL A 210 22.97 -14.87 -6.61
CA VAL A 210 21.86 -13.91 -6.51
C VAL A 210 21.55 -13.43 -7.93
N PRO A 211 20.35 -13.71 -8.49
CA PRO A 211 19.94 -13.01 -9.70
C PRO A 211 19.86 -11.52 -9.37
N PRO A 212 20.22 -10.61 -10.31
CA PRO A 212 20.25 -9.18 -10.05
C PRO A 212 18.92 -8.69 -9.46
N VAL A 213 18.97 -7.69 -8.59
CA VAL A 213 17.79 -6.98 -8.04
C VAL A 213 16.84 -6.73 -9.20
N THR A 214 15.73 -7.46 -9.26
CA THR A 214 14.74 -7.26 -10.30
C THR A 214 14.03 -5.97 -9.95
N THR A 215 14.22 -4.95 -10.78
CA THR A 215 13.47 -3.69 -10.76
C THR A 215 11.99 -3.98 -10.48
N ALA A 216 11.40 -3.32 -9.47
CA ALA A 216 10.04 -3.62 -9.04
C ALA A 216 9.03 -3.42 -10.18
N ARG A 217 8.16 -4.43 -10.39
CA ARG A 217 7.16 -4.44 -11.45
C ARG A 217 5.73 -4.63 -10.96
N TYR A 218 5.33 -3.86 -9.95
CA TYR A 218 3.97 -3.82 -9.44
C TYR A 218 3.43 -2.38 -9.45
N GLN A 219 2.12 -2.24 -9.25
CA GLN A 219 1.44 -0.94 -9.21
C GLN A 219 0.81 -0.67 -7.84
N VAL A 220 0.67 0.61 -7.52
CA VAL A 220 -0.13 1.11 -6.39
C VAL A 220 -1.08 2.20 -6.88
N SER A 221 -2.13 2.47 -6.11
CA SER A 221 -3.03 3.59 -6.35
C SER A 221 -2.81 4.67 -5.29
N ILE A 222 -2.46 5.88 -5.72
CA ILE A 222 -2.32 7.06 -4.85
C ILE A 222 -3.24 8.15 -5.39
N ASN A 223 -4.11 8.68 -4.52
CA ASN A 223 -5.09 9.70 -4.89
C ASN A 223 -5.93 9.31 -6.15
N GLY A 224 -6.25 8.02 -6.27
CA GLY A 224 -7.04 7.47 -7.37
C GLY A 224 -6.31 7.32 -8.71
N LEU A 225 -4.98 7.43 -8.73
CA LEU A 225 -4.17 7.23 -9.93
C LEU A 225 -3.16 6.08 -9.75
N PRO A 226 -2.89 5.28 -10.81
CA PRO A 226 -1.91 4.22 -10.76
C PRO A 226 -0.47 4.77 -10.86
N TYR A 227 0.43 4.17 -10.09
CA TYR A 227 1.88 4.38 -10.12
C TYR A 227 2.61 3.03 -10.09
N GLY A 228 3.87 3.00 -10.50
CA GLY A 228 4.64 1.74 -10.64
C GLY A 228 4.51 1.12 -12.02
N TYR A 229 5.27 0.05 -12.27
CA TYR A 229 5.50 -0.48 -13.62
C TYR A 229 4.20 -0.76 -14.40
N GLY A 230 4.15 -0.25 -15.63
CA GLY A 230 2.99 -0.38 -16.50
C GLY A 230 1.86 0.61 -16.21
N ALA A 231 1.96 1.44 -15.16
CA ALA A 231 1.05 2.56 -14.98
C ALA A 231 1.19 3.52 -16.16
N GLN A 232 0.07 4.12 -16.56
CA GLN A 232 0.03 5.05 -17.69
C GLN A 232 -0.74 6.30 -17.29
N GLY A 233 -0.29 7.45 -17.79
CA GLY A 233 -0.99 8.72 -17.64
C GLY A 233 -0.05 9.89 -17.36
N TYR A 234 -0.66 11.07 -17.24
CA TYR A 234 0.06 12.32 -17.06
C TYR A 234 0.89 12.33 -15.76
N GLN A 235 0.41 11.65 -14.71
CA GLN A 235 1.08 11.55 -13.42
C GLN A 235 2.44 10.87 -13.50
N VAL A 236 2.60 9.92 -14.43
CA VAL A 236 3.90 9.27 -14.67
C VAL A 236 4.89 10.28 -15.23
N THR A 237 4.48 11.05 -16.25
CA THR A 237 5.30 12.11 -16.83
C THR A 237 5.69 13.16 -15.78
N VAL A 238 4.76 13.55 -14.90
CA VAL A 238 5.02 14.50 -13.81
C VAL A 238 6.08 13.96 -12.87
N VAL A 239 5.96 12.71 -12.42
CA VAL A 239 6.96 12.06 -11.56
C VAL A 239 8.32 12.02 -12.24
N GLY A 240 8.39 11.53 -13.48
CA GLY A 240 9.66 11.40 -14.19
C GLY A 240 10.36 12.74 -14.44
N ARG A 241 9.60 13.81 -14.73
CA ARG A 241 10.16 15.17 -14.85
C ARG A 241 10.71 15.67 -13.52
N ALA A 242 9.99 15.43 -12.42
CA ALA A 242 10.46 15.82 -11.09
C ALA A 242 11.72 15.06 -10.69
N LEU A 243 11.79 13.75 -10.96
CA LEU A 243 13.00 12.95 -10.74
C LEU A 243 14.21 13.55 -11.46
N VAL A 244 14.08 13.87 -12.76
CA VAL A 244 15.14 14.54 -13.53
C VAL A 244 15.52 15.88 -12.92
N ALA A 245 14.54 16.71 -12.53
CA ALA A 245 14.79 18.01 -11.91
C ALA A 245 15.54 17.91 -10.56
N HIS A 246 15.29 16.84 -9.81
CA HIS A 246 15.96 16.54 -8.54
C HIS A 246 17.27 15.75 -8.70
N GLY A 247 17.71 15.46 -9.94
CA GLY A 247 18.97 14.78 -10.22
C GLY A 247 18.90 13.25 -10.23
N PHE A 248 17.70 12.66 -10.28
CA PHE A 248 17.44 11.23 -10.32
C PHE A 248 16.94 10.79 -11.70
N GLY A 249 17.65 11.16 -12.77
CA GLY A 249 17.22 10.89 -14.15
C GLY A 249 18.08 9.90 -14.92
N ASP A 250 19.10 9.33 -14.29
CA ASP A 250 20.21 8.63 -14.93
C ASP A 250 19.79 7.38 -15.73
N HIS A 251 18.66 6.76 -15.37
CA HIS A 251 18.15 5.58 -16.07
C HIS A 251 17.32 5.92 -17.32
N TYR A 252 17.00 7.20 -17.56
CA TYR A 252 16.28 7.62 -18.76
C TYR A 252 17.20 7.78 -19.98
N ARG A 253 16.96 7.00 -21.04
CA ARG A 253 17.66 7.15 -22.33
C ARG A 253 17.12 8.27 -23.22
N SER A 254 15.79 8.46 -23.21
CA SER A 254 15.10 9.43 -24.08
C SER A 254 14.31 10.49 -23.27
N GLY A 255 14.49 10.51 -21.95
CA GLY A 255 13.68 11.30 -21.02
C GLY A 255 12.38 10.59 -20.57
N PRO A 256 11.71 11.14 -19.55
CA PRO A 256 10.49 10.57 -18.99
C PRO A 256 9.29 10.70 -19.93
N GLY A 257 8.38 9.73 -19.87
CA GLY A 257 7.17 9.69 -20.69
C GLY A 257 5.93 9.28 -19.88
N PRO A 258 4.77 9.13 -20.54
CA PRO A 258 3.50 8.84 -19.86
C PRO A 258 3.35 7.37 -19.44
N ASN A 259 4.33 6.50 -19.72
CA ASN A 259 4.28 5.08 -19.41
C ASN A 259 5.37 4.78 -18.39
N TRP A 260 5.00 4.18 -17.26
CA TRP A 260 5.95 3.81 -16.22
C TRP A 260 6.70 2.56 -16.67
N THR A 261 8.01 2.70 -16.83
CA THR A 261 8.93 1.66 -17.26
C THR A 261 9.90 1.27 -16.15
N ASP A 262 10.79 0.32 -16.43
CA ASP A 262 11.87 -0.01 -15.50
C ASP A 262 12.75 1.22 -15.18
N ALA A 263 12.94 2.14 -16.12
CA ALA A 263 13.73 3.36 -15.89
C ALA A 263 13.07 4.27 -14.85
N ASP A 264 11.74 4.36 -14.83
CA ASP A 264 11.01 5.13 -13.83
C ASP A 264 11.16 4.50 -12.44
N THR A 265 11.05 3.17 -12.36
CA THR A 265 11.27 2.43 -11.11
C THR A 265 12.69 2.61 -10.59
N GLU A 266 13.72 2.45 -11.44
CA GLU A 266 15.12 2.59 -11.03
C GLU A 266 15.44 4.01 -10.55
N ASN A 267 15.00 5.04 -11.30
CA ASN A 267 15.18 6.43 -10.90
C ASN A 267 14.43 6.77 -9.59
N TYR A 268 13.22 6.23 -9.41
CA TYR A 268 12.47 6.46 -8.18
C TYR A 268 13.08 5.72 -6.98
N ALA A 269 13.68 4.55 -7.19
CA ALA A 269 14.42 3.81 -6.17
C ALA A 269 15.64 4.60 -5.68
N ASP A 270 16.40 5.20 -6.60
CA ASP A 270 17.53 6.06 -6.26
C ASP A 270 17.08 7.29 -5.46
N TYR A 271 15.96 7.91 -5.86
CA TYR A 271 15.35 9.00 -5.12
C TYR A 271 14.93 8.58 -3.70
N GLN A 272 14.24 7.44 -3.55
CA GLN A 272 13.89 6.90 -2.24
C GLN A 272 15.12 6.62 -1.39
N GLY A 273 16.18 6.03 -1.97
CA GLY A 273 17.46 5.83 -1.31
C GLY A 273 18.08 7.13 -0.79
N SER A 274 17.97 8.23 -1.57
CA SER A 274 18.45 9.55 -1.15
C SER A 274 17.70 10.13 0.07
N LEU A 275 16.45 9.71 0.29
CA LEU A 275 15.66 10.06 1.46
C LEU A 275 16.02 9.21 2.69
N GLY A 276 16.94 8.25 2.55
CA GLY A 276 17.32 7.30 3.58
C GLY A 276 16.42 6.07 3.66
N TYR A 277 15.56 5.83 2.66
CA TYR A 277 14.79 4.60 2.58
C TYR A 277 15.69 3.44 2.12
N ALA A 278 15.34 2.21 2.51
CA ALA A 278 16.09 1.01 2.16
C ALA A 278 15.16 -0.19 2.01
N GLY A 279 15.63 -1.23 1.34
CA GLY A 279 14.83 -2.41 1.05
C GLY A 279 13.58 -2.03 0.25
N GLN A 280 12.42 -2.55 0.65
CA GLN A 280 11.16 -2.28 -0.06
C GLN A 280 10.68 -0.84 0.03
N ALA A 281 11.11 -0.08 1.04
CA ALA A 281 10.81 1.34 1.09
C ALA A 281 11.56 2.15 0.00
N ALA A 282 12.56 1.54 -0.66
CA ALA A 282 13.33 2.09 -1.76
C ALA A 282 13.32 1.18 -3.00
N ASP A 283 12.21 0.50 -3.27
CA ASP A 283 12.09 -0.44 -4.39
C ASP A 283 11.72 0.20 -5.74
N GLY A 284 11.49 1.51 -5.74
CA GLY A 284 11.16 2.27 -6.94
C GLY A 284 9.68 2.41 -7.23
N VAL A 285 8.78 1.89 -6.38
CA VAL A 285 7.34 2.18 -6.50
C VAL A 285 6.97 3.32 -5.55
N PRO A 286 6.24 4.36 -6.02
CA PRO A 286 5.89 5.50 -5.17
C PRO A 286 5.07 5.12 -3.94
N GLY A 287 5.44 5.67 -2.79
CA GLY A 287 4.56 5.81 -1.63
C GLY A 287 4.06 7.25 -1.51
N GLU A 288 2.92 7.49 -0.85
CA GLU A 288 2.35 8.84 -0.72
C GLU A 288 3.34 9.84 -0.10
N SER A 289 4.11 9.41 0.91
CA SER A 289 5.06 10.27 1.61
C SER A 289 6.25 10.68 0.73
N SER A 290 6.89 9.73 0.02
CA SER A 290 7.98 10.07 -0.92
C SER A 290 7.49 10.87 -2.10
N LEU A 291 6.28 10.57 -2.59
CA LEU A 291 5.68 11.25 -3.73
C LEU A 291 5.33 12.69 -3.39
N ARG A 292 4.69 12.93 -2.25
CA ARG A 292 4.43 14.29 -1.75
C ARG A 292 5.73 15.05 -1.47
N ARG A 293 6.78 14.36 -1.01
CA ARG A 293 8.09 15.00 -0.82
C ARG A 293 8.78 15.36 -2.13
N LEU A 294 8.54 14.60 -3.19
CA LEU A 294 9.08 14.87 -4.53
C LEU A 294 8.35 16.03 -5.21
N LEU A 295 7.02 16.05 -5.10
CA LEU A 295 6.16 16.95 -5.89
C LEU A 295 5.57 18.11 -5.09
N GLY A 296 5.60 18.09 -3.76
CA GLY A 296 4.88 19.03 -2.88
C GLY A 296 3.38 18.73 -2.73
N TYR A 297 2.77 18.08 -3.73
CA TYR A 297 1.37 17.65 -3.75
C TYR A 297 1.23 16.19 -4.21
N LEU A 298 0.00 15.65 -4.21
CA LEU A 298 -0.31 14.33 -4.80
C LEU A 298 -1.13 14.54 -6.07
N PRO A 299 -0.65 14.11 -7.27
CA PRO A 299 -1.45 14.20 -8.49
C PRO A 299 -2.78 13.46 -8.35
N GLY A 300 -3.85 14.00 -8.93
CA GLY A 300 -5.21 13.45 -8.83
C GLY A 300 -5.88 13.28 -10.20
N GLN A 301 -7.15 12.89 -10.22
CA GLN A 301 -7.90 12.87 -11.48
C GLN A 301 -7.83 14.25 -12.18
N ARG A 302 -7.82 14.29 -13.53
CA ARG A 302 -7.76 15.55 -14.29
C ARG A 302 -9.11 16.29 -14.28
N THR A 303 -9.53 16.69 -13.08
CA THR A 303 -10.74 17.43 -12.77
C THR A 303 -10.34 18.63 -11.92
N VAL A 304 -10.82 19.82 -12.27
CA VAL A 304 -10.47 21.07 -11.60
C VAL A 304 -11.76 21.77 -11.17
N SER A 305 -11.88 22.09 -9.89
CA SER A 305 -12.95 22.93 -9.33
C SER A 305 -12.61 24.41 -9.52
N VAL A 306 -13.57 25.19 -10.02
CA VAL A 306 -13.40 26.63 -10.17
C VAL A 306 -13.21 27.30 -8.82
N SER A 307 -14.05 26.98 -7.83
CA SER A 307 -13.95 27.55 -6.49
C SER A 307 -12.59 27.26 -5.84
N HIS A 308 -12.03 26.06 -6.04
CA HIS A 308 -10.70 25.70 -5.55
C HIS A 308 -9.59 26.56 -6.20
N VAL A 309 -9.56 26.67 -7.52
CA VAL A 309 -8.50 27.44 -8.18
C VAL A 309 -8.67 28.95 -8.04
N VAL A 310 -9.89 29.45 -7.83
CA VAL A 310 -10.12 30.85 -7.42
C VAL A 310 -9.54 31.08 -6.03
N ALA A 311 -9.85 30.22 -5.05
CA ALA A 311 -9.29 30.34 -3.71
C ALA A 311 -7.76 30.31 -3.71
N ALA A 312 -7.15 29.46 -4.56
CA ALA A 312 -5.70 29.44 -4.74
C ALA A 312 -5.17 30.74 -5.36
N ALA A 313 -5.80 31.23 -6.43
CA ALA A 313 -5.40 32.47 -7.10
C ALA A 313 -5.51 33.72 -6.21
N GLU A 314 -6.42 33.70 -5.22
CA GLU A 314 -6.56 34.78 -4.24
C GLU A 314 -5.55 34.66 -3.08
N THR A 315 -5.16 33.44 -2.70
CA THR A 315 -4.36 33.17 -1.50
C THR A 315 -2.85 33.10 -1.79
N ASP A 316 -2.47 32.31 -2.78
CA ASP A 316 -1.08 31.90 -3.02
C ASP A 316 -0.15 33.08 -3.41
N PRO A 317 -0.57 34.10 -4.20
CA PRO A 317 0.31 35.20 -4.58
C PRO A 317 0.87 36.01 -3.40
N GLY A 318 0.14 36.05 -2.28
CA GLY A 318 0.53 36.76 -1.06
C GLY A 318 1.12 35.86 0.03
N ALA A 319 1.16 34.55 -0.18
CA ALA A 319 1.61 33.58 0.81
C ALA A 319 3.14 33.44 0.84
N ALA A 320 3.64 32.74 1.86
CA ALA A 320 5.06 32.40 1.95
C ALA A 320 5.47 31.46 0.80
N GLN A 321 6.73 31.54 0.36
CA GLN A 321 7.27 30.66 -0.67
C GLN A 321 7.06 29.18 -0.30
N GLY A 322 6.51 28.41 -1.24
CA GLY A 322 6.20 26.98 -1.04
C GLY A 322 4.82 26.71 -0.44
N HIS A 323 3.98 27.74 -0.23
CA HIS A 323 2.56 27.56 0.07
C HIS A 323 1.79 27.04 -1.15
N LEU A 324 0.91 26.06 -0.93
CA LEU A 324 0.11 25.41 -1.97
C LEU A 324 -1.35 25.35 -1.51
N THR A 325 -2.25 26.02 -2.22
CA THR A 325 -3.70 25.90 -2.03
C THR A 325 -4.27 25.05 -3.16
N TYR A 326 -4.86 23.89 -2.84
CA TYR A 326 -5.34 22.91 -3.83
C TYR A 326 -4.30 22.51 -4.89
N GLY A 327 -3.06 22.28 -4.46
CA GLY A 327 -1.92 22.16 -5.38
C GLY A 327 -2.04 21.10 -6.48
N SER A 328 -2.80 20.02 -6.28
CA SER A 328 -3.06 19.03 -7.33
C SER A 328 -3.86 19.60 -8.50
N GLU A 329 -4.84 20.46 -8.22
CA GLU A 329 -5.70 21.08 -9.23
C GLU A 329 -5.01 22.28 -9.86
N VAL A 330 -4.29 23.07 -9.05
CA VAL A 330 -3.45 24.17 -9.55
C VAL A 330 -2.39 23.66 -10.51
N ALA A 331 -1.68 22.57 -10.19
CA ALA A 331 -0.68 22.01 -11.08
C ALA A 331 -1.24 21.58 -12.45
N ILE A 332 -2.51 21.16 -12.52
CA ILE A 332 -3.19 20.88 -13.80
C ILE A 332 -3.35 22.17 -14.61
N VAL A 333 -3.77 23.26 -13.97
CA VAL A 333 -3.92 24.57 -14.62
C VAL A 333 -2.58 25.13 -15.05
N GLU A 334 -1.55 25.04 -14.21
CA GLU A 334 -0.21 25.51 -14.54
C GLU A 334 0.41 24.75 -15.70
N GLN A 335 0.30 23.42 -15.71
CA GLN A 335 0.78 22.63 -16.84
C GLN A 335 0.01 22.99 -18.12
N ALA A 336 -1.31 23.20 -18.04
CA ALA A 336 -2.11 23.63 -19.17
C ALA A 336 -1.66 25.00 -19.72
N LEU A 337 -1.36 25.96 -18.84
CA LEU A 337 -0.81 27.27 -19.24
C LEU A 337 0.60 27.13 -19.84
N ALA A 338 1.43 26.21 -19.32
CA ALA A 338 2.74 25.93 -19.87
C ALA A 338 2.66 25.32 -21.27
N ASP A 339 1.73 24.37 -21.48
CA ASP A 339 1.46 23.74 -22.77
C ASP A 339 0.91 24.76 -23.80
N GLU A 340 0.20 25.79 -23.33
CA GLU A 340 -0.20 26.96 -24.12
C GLU A 340 0.96 27.96 -24.39
N GLY A 341 2.14 27.73 -23.82
CA GLY A 341 3.30 28.61 -23.92
C GLY A 341 3.13 29.94 -23.18
N LEU A 342 2.28 29.96 -22.15
CA LEU A 342 1.98 31.13 -21.32
C LEU A 342 2.70 31.11 -19.98
N LEU A 343 3.13 29.93 -19.52
CA LEU A 343 3.89 29.72 -18.29
C LEU A 343 5.17 28.93 -18.60
N ASP A 344 6.26 29.26 -17.92
CA ASP A 344 7.51 28.51 -18.03
C ASP A 344 7.38 27.23 -17.18
N GLN A 345 7.85 26.10 -17.70
CA GLN A 345 7.71 24.77 -17.08
C GLN A 345 8.26 24.72 -15.64
N ARG A 346 9.26 25.55 -15.32
CA ARG A 346 9.82 25.63 -13.96
C ARG A 346 8.87 26.23 -12.90
N TRP A 347 7.77 26.85 -13.33
CA TRP A 347 6.74 27.41 -12.46
C TRP A 347 5.50 26.51 -12.37
N VAL A 348 5.57 25.27 -12.86
CA VAL A 348 4.53 24.26 -12.63
C VAL A 348 4.87 23.56 -11.32
N ASP A 349 4.53 24.19 -10.20
CA ASP A 349 4.87 23.75 -8.84
C ASP A 349 3.64 23.52 -7.95
N GLY A 350 2.44 23.75 -8.49
CA GLY A 350 1.16 23.61 -7.80
C GLY A 350 0.78 24.83 -6.95
N SER A 351 1.50 25.94 -7.05
CA SER A 351 1.19 27.19 -6.35
C SER A 351 0.61 28.21 -7.32
N PHE A 352 -0.59 28.75 -7.07
CA PHE A 352 -1.18 29.74 -7.97
C PHE A 352 -0.57 31.14 -7.73
N GLY A 353 0.74 31.25 -7.88
CA GLY A 353 1.50 32.46 -7.58
C GLY A 353 1.32 33.56 -8.61
N THR A 354 2.04 34.67 -8.39
CA THR A 354 1.97 35.87 -9.25
C THR A 354 2.29 35.61 -10.73
N ARG A 355 3.17 34.64 -11.01
CA ARG A 355 3.49 34.19 -12.37
C ARG A 355 2.31 33.49 -13.03
N THR A 356 1.65 32.61 -12.29
CA THR A 356 0.48 31.85 -12.73
C THR A 356 -0.72 32.77 -12.96
N VAL A 357 -0.95 33.75 -12.07
CA VAL A 357 -1.94 34.84 -12.29
C VAL A 357 -1.66 35.58 -13.60
N SER A 358 -0.42 35.98 -13.84
CA SER A 358 -0.03 36.71 -15.06
C SER A 358 -0.24 35.86 -16.34
N ALA A 359 0.08 34.57 -16.26
CA ALA A 359 -0.09 33.61 -17.35
C ALA A 359 -1.59 33.37 -17.63
N TYR A 360 -2.40 33.21 -16.59
CA TYR A 360 -3.84 33.04 -16.73
C TYR A 360 -4.52 34.30 -17.29
N ALA A 361 -4.06 35.50 -16.93
CA ALA A 361 -4.51 36.75 -17.54
C ALA A 361 -4.19 36.80 -19.05
N ALA A 362 -3.05 36.26 -19.45
CA ALA A 362 -2.72 36.12 -20.88
C ALA A 362 -3.61 35.08 -21.58
N TRP A 363 -3.98 33.99 -20.90
CA TRP A 363 -4.96 33.02 -21.38
C TRP A 363 -6.33 33.66 -21.59
N GLN A 364 -6.86 34.40 -20.61
CA GLN A 364 -8.13 35.13 -20.75
C GLN A 364 -8.10 36.10 -21.95
N ARG A 365 -6.98 36.79 -22.21
CA ARG A 365 -6.82 37.61 -23.42
C ARG A 365 -6.89 36.79 -24.70
N ARG A 366 -6.33 35.57 -24.74
CA ARG A 366 -6.49 34.64 -25.87
C ARG A 366 -7.95 34.20 -26.05
N CYS A 367 -8.70 34.04 -24.96
CA CYS A 367 -10.14 33.79 -24.99
C CYS A 367 -10.98 35.01 -25.42
N GLY A 368 -10.36 36.17 -25.70
CA GLY A 368 -11.03 37.38 -26.17
C GLY A 368 -11.47 38.37 -25.09
N TYR A 369 -11.01 38.20 -23.84
CA TYR A 369 -11.34 39.13 -22.76
C TYR A 369 -10.66 40.48 -22.97
N GLN A 370 -11.38 41.57 -22.72
CA GLN A 370 -10.82 42.93 -22.77
C GLN A 370 -9.86 43.15 -21.60
N ALA A 371 -8.93 44.11 -21.73
CA ALA A 371 -7.80 44.29 -20.81
C ALA A 371 -8.18 44.40 -19.31
N GLY A 372 -9.37 44.92 -18.97
CA GLY A 372 -9.86 45.01 -17.59
C GLY A 372 -10.57 43.75 -17.05
N ALA A 373 -10.97 42.83 -17.93
CA ALA A 373 -11.62 41.57 -17.55
C ALA A 373 -10.63 40.38 -17.54
N ALA A 374 -9.41 40.57 -18.05
CA ALA A 374 -8.34 39.59 -18.02
C ALA A 374 -7.46 39.81 -16.78
N ASP A 375 -8.05 39.56 -15.61
CA ASP A 375 -7.48 39.81 -14.28
C ASP A 375 -6.56 38.68 -13.77
N GLY A 376 -6.55 37.54 -14.44
CA GLY A 376 -5.78 36.36 -14.06
C GLY A 376 -6.43 35.46 -13.02
N ILE A 377 -7.68 35.76 -12.62
CA ILE A 377 -8.45 34.88 -11.73
C ILE A 377 -9.30 33.93 -12.58
N PRO A 378 -9.21 32.60 -12.38
CA PRO A 378 -10.00 31.65 -13.15
C PRO A 378 -11.52 31.85 -12.98
N GLY A 379 -12.20 32.14 -14.09
CA GLY A 379 -13.67 32.09 -14.16
C GLY A 379 -14.16 30.87 -14.94
N GLN A 380 -15.37 30.39 -14.64
CA GLN A 380 -16.00 29.19 -15.25
C GLN A 380 -15.75 29.08 -16.76
N ALA A 381 -16.10 30.11 -17.53
CA ALA A 381 -15.98 30.09 -18.99
C ALA A 381 -14.51 30.00 -19.45
N SER A 382 -13.60 30.79 -18.85
CA SER A 382 -12.18 30.77 -19.20
C SER A 382 -11.51 29.44 -18.85
N LEU A 383 -11.89 28.83 -17.73
CA LEU A 383 -11.34 27.56 -17.28
C LEU A 383 -11.89 26.39 -18.09
N GLN A 384 -13.17 26.42 -18.45
CA GLN A 384 -13.77 25.44 -19.36
C GLN A 384 -13.11 25.49 -20.74
N GLN A 385 -12.76 26.67 -21.26
CA GLN A 385 -12.00 26.78 -22.50
C GLN A 385 -10.60 26.18 -22.35
N LEU A 386 -9.90 26.43 -21.23
CA LEU A 386 -8.59 25.83 -20.98
C LEU A 386 -8.68 24.31 -20.85
N GLY A 387 -9.68 23.82 -20.12
CA GLY A 387 -9.96 22.39 -19.93
C GLY A 387 -10.29 21.69 -21.23
N ALA A 388 -11.07 22.32 -22.11
CA ALA A 388 -11.36 21.80 -23.45
C ALA A 388 -10.11 21.76 -24.34
N ALA A 389 -9.22 22.76 -24.23
CA ALA A 389 -7.97 22.81 -24.99
C ALA A 389 -6.94 21.77 -24.50
N GLN A 390 -6.86 21.54 -23.19
CA GLN A 390 -5.76 20.80 -22.55
C GLN A 390 -6.17 19.45 -21.91
N GLY A 391 -7.44 19.08 -22.03
CA GLY A 391 -7.95 17.76 -21.68
C GLY A 391 -8.12 17.52 -20.18
N PHE A 392 -8.82 18.43 -19.48
CA PHE A 392 -9.27 18.24 -18.10
C PHE A 392 -10.73 18.69 -17.91
N ALA A 393 -11.43 18.05 -16.98
CA ALA A 393 -12.82 18.39 -16.65
C ALA A 393 -12.88 19.59 -15.68
N VAL A 394 -13.92 20.41 -15.80
CA VAL A 394 -14.16 21.55 -14.91
C VAL A 394 -15.41 21.30 -14.07
N THR A 395 -15.29 21.60 -12.77
CA THR A 395 -16.31 21.49 -11.73
C THR A 395 -16.37 22.81 -10.94
N ASP A 396 -17.22 22.90 -9.91
CA ASP A 396 -17.63 24.17 -9.30
C ASP A 396 -16.76 24.66 -8.15
#